data_AF-A0A820K2I2-F1
#
_entry.id   AF-A0A820K2I2-F1
#
_cell.length_a   1.000
_cell.length_b   1.000
_cell.length_c   1.000
_cell.angle_alpha   90.00
_cell.angle_beta   90.00
_cell.angle_gamma   90.00
#
_symmetry.space_group_name_H-M   'P 1'
#
loop_
_entity.id
_entity.type
_entity.pdbx_description
1 polymer ?
#
loop_
_entity_poly.entity_id
_entity_poly.type
_entity_poly.pdbx_seq_one_letter_code
_entity_poly.pdbx_strand_id
1 'polypeptide(L)'
;ATIPGIVSPYVVGTLTEKDPNNWRIVFFICAAIYIIGMIVFTFLGSGELQPWARTSIEARISFENPLSRENDQSVQINNGP
;
A
#
# COMPACT_ATOMS: atom_id res chain seq x y z
N ALA A 1 -10.83 16.25 -14.55
CA ALA A 1 -11.88 15.22 -14.40
C ALA A 1 -11.19 13.89 -14.13
N THR A 2 -11.50 13.24 -13.00
CA THR A 2 -10.93 11.93 -12.65
C THR A 2 -11.64 10.83 -13.45
N ILE A 3 -10.89 9.86 -13.98
CA ILE A 3 -11.40 8.77 -14.83
C ILE A 3 -12.66 8.06 -14.25
N PRO A 4 -12.77 7.82 -12.92
CA PRO A 4 -13.97 7.25 -12.31
C PRO A 4 -15.25 8.08 -12.50
N GLY A 5 -15.12 9.41 -12.54
CA GLY A 5 -16.25 10.34 -12.64
C GLY A 5 -16.94 10.35 -14.00
N ILE A 6 -16.27 9.86 -15.06
CA ILE A 6 -16.84 9.75 -16.41
C ILE A 6 -17.50 8.38 -16.61
N VAL A 7 -16.91 7.32 -16.06
CA VAL A 7 -17.38 5.94 -16.26
C VAL A 7 -18.66 5.66 -15.46
N SER A 8 -18.79 6.25 -14.27
CA SER A 8 -19.94 6.05 -13.38
C SER A 8 -21.30 6.40 -14.01
N PRO A 9 -21.54 7.59 -14.59
CA PRO A 9 -22.83 7.92 -15.19
C PRO A 9 -23.15 7.09 -16.44
N TYR A 10 -22.13 6.61 -17.17
CA TYR A 10 -22.33 5.76 -18.36
C TYR A 10 -22.86 4.37 -17.98
N VAL A 11 -22.24 3.74 -16.98
CA VAL A 11 -22.68 2.42 -16.48
C VAL A 11 -24.07 2.50 -15.84
N VAL A 12 -24.32 3.53 -15.02
CA VAL A 12 -25.63 3.74 -14.39
C VAL A 12 -26.72 4.03 -15.42
N GLY A 13 -26.43 4.88 -16.43
CA GLY A 13 -27.39 5.22 -17.48
C GLY A 13 -27.87 4.00 -18.26
N THR A 14 -26.94 3.13 -18.68
CA THR A 14 -27.29 1.90 -19.42
C THR A 14 -28.04 0.85 -18.59
N LEU A 15 -27.90 0.91 -17.25
CA LEU A 15 -28.45 -0.09 -16.34
C LEU A 15 -29.82 0.29 -15.78
N THR A 16 -30.05 1.60 -15.56
CA THR A 16 -31.30 2.14 -15.02
C THR A 16 -32.41 2.22 -16.06
N GLU A 17 -32.11 2.27 -17.36
CA GLU A 17 -33.12 2.35 -18.43
C GLU A 17 -34.06 1.13 -18.49
N LYS A 18 -33.69 -0.03 -17.91
CA LYS A 18 -34.38 -1.30 -18.21
C LYS A 18 -35.20 -1.92 -17.08
N ASP A 19 -34.92 -1.65 -15.80
CA ASP A 19 -35.76 -2.12 -14.67
C ASP A 19 -35.17 -1.71 -13.30
N PRO A 20 -35.99 -1.35 -12.29
CA PRO A 20 -35.53 -1.11 -10.91
C PRO A 20 -34.88 -2.33 -10.24
N ASN A 21 -35.05 -3.54 -10.77
CA ASN A 21 -34.39 -4.74 -10.25
C ASN A 21 -32.90 -4.84 -10.64
N ASN A 22 -32.43 -4.00 -11.57
CA ASN A 22 -31.05 -4.03 -12.07
C ASN A 22 -30.01 -3.43 -11.12
N TRP A 23 -30.41 -2.81 -10.00
CA TRP A 23 -29.48 -2.30 -8.98
C TRP A 23 -28.54 -3.39 -8.43
N ARG A 24 -28.95 -4.67 -8.49
CA ARG A 24 -28.09 -5.82 -8.15
C ARG A 24 -26.82 -5.88 -8.99
N ILE A 25 -26.87 -5.49 -10.27
CA ILE A 25 -25.69 -5.45 -11.13
C ILE A 25 -24.67 -4.44 -10.61
N VAL A 26 -25.10 -3.28 -10.09
CA VAL A 26 -24.18 -2.28 -9.52
C VAL A 26 -23.40 -2.89 -8.35
N PHE A 27 -24.09 -3.60 -7.46
CA PHE A 27 -23.46 -4.30 -6.35
C PHE A 27 -22.46 -5.37 -6.83
N PHE A 28 -22.79 -6.14 -7.86
CA PHE A 28 -21.87 -7.12 -8.45
C PHE A 28 -20.64 -6.45 -9.09
N ILE A 29 -20.79 -5.32 -9.77
CA ILE A 29 -19.68 -4.56 -10.34
C ILE A 29 -18.76 -4.03 -9.23
N CYS A 30 -19.34 -3.43 -8.18
CA CYS A 30 -18.57 -2.97 -7.02
C CYS A 30 -17.82 -4.11 -6.34
N ALA A 31 -18.49 -5.25 -6.12
CA ALA A 31 -17.88 -6.45 -5.54
C ALA A 31 -16.72 -6.97 -6.42
N ALA A 32 -16.89 -7.00 -7.74
CA ALA A 32 -15.83 -7.41 -8.67
C ALA A 32 -14.62 -6.47 -8.60
N ILE A 33 -14.83 -5.14 -8.53
CA ILE A 33 -13.74 -4.17 -8.38
C ILE A 33 -12.99 -4.39 -7.06
N TYR A 34 -13.70 -4.65 -5.96
CA TYR A 34 -13.05 -4.94 -4.67
C TYR A 34 -12.25 -6.24 -4.71
N ILE A 35 -12.78 -7.30 -5.33
CA ILE A 35 -12.07 -8.57 -5.47
C ILE A 35 -10.82 -8.41 -6.33
N ILE A 36 -10.91 -7.67 -7.44
CA ILE A 36 -9.75 -7.36 -8.28
C ILE A 36 -8.72 -6.56 -7.48
N GLY A 37 -9.14 -5.53 -6.76
CA GLY A 37 -8.27 -4.74 -5.89
C GLY A 37 -7.59 -5.60 -4.82
N MET A 38 -8.33 -6.52 -4.19
CA MET A 38 -7.79 -7.49 -3.24
C MET A 38 -6.73 -8.37 -3.90
N ILE A 39 -7.03 -8.98 -5.05
CA ILE A 39 -6.10 -9.84 -5.79
C ILE A 39 -4.81 -9.08 -6.12
N VAL A 40 -4.94 -7.89 -6.71
CA VAL A 40 -3.82 -7.02 -7.07
C VAL A 40 -2.99 -6.68 -5.82
N PHE A 41 -3.64 -6.31 -4.71
CA PHE A 41 -2.95 -6.02 -3.46
C PHE A 41 -2.29 -7.25 -2.85
N THR A 42 -2.92 -8.43 -2.92
CA THR A 42 -2.35 -9.68 -2.42
C THR A 42 -1.10 -10.09 -3.22
N PHE A 43 -1.07 -9.85 -4.53
CA PHE A 43 0.07 -10.22 -5.37
C PHE A 43 1.18 -9.16 -5.44
N LEU A 44 0.83 -7.87 -5.47
CA LEU A 44 1.80 -6.76 -5.62
C LEU A 44 2.09 -6.01 -4.33
N GLY A 45 1.25 -6.15 -3.29
CA GLY A 45 1.42 -5.47 -2.03
C GLY A 45 2.55 -6.07 -1.21
N SER A 46 3.53 -5.24 -0.84
CA SER A 46 4.47 -5.57 0.22
C SER A 46 3.98 -4.95 1.53
N GLY A 47 3.83 -5.76 2.57
CA GLY A 47 3.52 -5.29 3.92
C GLY A 47 4.72 -4.65 4.64
N GLU A 48 5.85 -4.48 3.96
CA GLU A 48 7.04 -3.90 4.54
C GLU A 48 6.95 -2.38 4.62
N LEU A 49 7.46 -1.83 5.73
CA LEU A 49 7.44 -0.40 6.00
C LEU A 49 8.28 0.32 4.94
N GLN A 50 7.60 1.05 4.06
CA GLN A 50 8.26 1.80 2.99
C GLN A 50 9.20 2.87 3.60
N PRO A 51 10.32 3.20 2.95
CA PRO A 51 11.33 4.09 3.52
C PRO A 51 10.81 5.50 3.83
N TRP A 52 9.76 5.97 3.15
CA TRP A 52 9.08 7.24 3.46
C TRP A 52 8.19 7.18 4.70
N ALA A 53 7.81 5.99 5.15
CA ALA A 53 6.98 5.76 6.34
C ALA A 53 7.81 5.56 7.62
N ARG A 54 9.15 5.44 7.52
CA ARG A 54 10.03 5.43 8.69
C ARG A 54 9.93 6.79 9.38
N THR A 55 9.53 6.80 10.65
CA THR A 55 9.47 8.04 11.41
C THR A 55 10.86 8.68 11.48
N SER A 56 10.91 10.01 11.49
CA SER A 56 12.16 10.77 11.58
C SER A 56 12.97 10.39 12.80
N ILE A 57 12.33 9.88 13.87
CA ILE A 57 13.00 9.37 15.07
C ILE A 57 13.76 8.08 14.79
N GLU A 58 13.20 7.11 14.06
CA GLU A 58 13.88 5.85 13.70
C GLU A 58 15.01 6.08 12.70
N ALA A 59 14.78 6.95 11.72
CA ALA A 59 15.83 7.35 10.78
C ALA A 59 17.00 8.05 11.51
N ARG A 60 16.70 8.90 12.51
CA ARG A 60 17.72 9.54 13.34
C ARG A 60 18.42 8.53 14.25
N ILE A 61 17.72 7.63 14.94
CA ILE A 61 18.34 6.60 15.78
C ILE A 61 19.30 5.73 14.95
N SER A 62 18.91 5.37 13.72
CA SER A 62 19.74 4.56 12.81
C SER A 62 20.99 5.32 12.34
N PHE A 63 20.87 6.63 12.08
CA PHE A 63 21.99 7.48 11.68
C PHE A 63 22.87 7.90 12.85
N GLU A 64 22.29 8.09 14.03
CA GLU A 64 22.97 8.62 15.20
C GLU A 64 23.75 7.55 15.92
N ASN A 65 23.29 6.29 15.97
CA ASN A 65 23.83 5.25 16.86
C ASN A 65 25.38 5.08 16.77
N PRO A 66 26.15 5.71 17.67
CA PRO A 66 27.60 5.62 17.68
C PRO A 66 28.08 4.29 18.28
N LEU A 67 27.21 3.60 19.03
CA LEU A 67 27.52 2.40 19.79
C LEU A 67 27.79 1.20 18.88
N SER A 68 27.24 1.19 17.65
CA SER A 68 27.57 0.17 16.65
C SER A 68 29.00 0.33 16.13
N ARG A 69 29.47 1.58 15.94
CA ARG A 69 30.84 1.84 15.49
C ARG A 69 31.85 1.62 16.61
N GLU A 70 31.47 1.98 17.84
CA GLU A 70 32.31 1.77 19.02
C GLU A 70 32.47 0.29 19.38
N ASN A 71 31.41 -0.52 19.25
CA ASN A 71 31.48 -1.96 19.46
C ASN A 71 32.34 -2.67 18.38
N ASP A 72 32.29 -2.22 17.13
CA ASP A 72 33.19 -2.74 16.09
C ASP A 72 34.65 -2.35 16.38
N GLN A 73 34.91 -1.11 16.79
CA GLN A 73 36.26 -0.68 17.15
C GLN A 73 36.81 -1.41 18.38
N SER A 74 35.99 -1.65 19.41
CA SER A 74 36.43 -2.37 20.62
C SER A 74 36.71 -3.86 20.34
N VAL A 75 35.98 -4.49 19.43
CA VAL A 75 36.24 -5.85 18.95
C VAL A 75 37.55 -5.91 18.14
N GLN A 76 37.88 -4.89 17.34
CA GLN A 76 39.17 -4.83 16.63
C GLN A 76 40.35 -4.59 17.59
N ILE A 77 40.16 -3.83 18.66
CA ILE A 77 41.21 -3.53 19.66
C ILE A 77 41.55 -4.78 20.50
N ASN A 78 40.55 -5.62 20.80
CA ASN A 78 40.72 -6.79 21.69
C ASN A 78 41.19 -8.07 20.96
N ASN A 79 41.16 -8.10 19.63
CA ASN A 79 41.54 -9.27 18.82
C ASN A 79 42.88 -9.11 18.07
N GLY A 80 43.69 -8.12 18.44
CA GLY A 80 45.08 -8.01 17.99
C GLY A 80 45.97 -9.10 18.64
N PRO A 81 47.01 -9.60 17.94
CA PRO A 81 47.81 -10.76 18.37
C PRO A 81 48.54 -10.56 19.70
#